data_AF-A0A3C0I5U4-F1
#
_entry.id   AF-A0A3C0I5U4-F1
#
_cell.length_a   1.000
_cell.length_b   1.000
_cell.length_c   1.000
_cell.angle_alpha   90.00
_cell.angle_beta   90.00
_cell.angle_gamma   90.00
#
_symmetry.space_group_name_H-M   'P 1'
#
loop_
_entity.id
_entity.type
_entity.pdbx_description
1 polymer ?
#
loop_
_entity_poly.entity_id
_entity_poly.type
_entity_poly.pdbx_seq_one_letter_code
_entity_poly.pdbx_strand_id
1 'polypeptide(L)'
;ALTLQEASTNLPYIVAETIKNSDETLIVSDEGVVIMIDKDYWEEIQETLGLLRDQKSLAALLEGHRQRDQGIIPSGKTIDEVFNDL
;
A
#
# COMPACT_ATOMS: atom_id res chain seq x y z
N ALA A 1 5.19 16.30 -14.18
CA ALA A 1 4.55 17.32 -13.32
C ALA A 1 3.71 18.23 -14.22
N LEU A 2 2.50 18.55 -13.78
CA LEU A 2 1.51 19.37 -14.48
C LEU A 2 1.23 20.63 -13.64
N THR A 3 0.84 21.72 -14.27
CA THR A 3 0.33 22.90 -13.56
C THR A 3 -1.11 22.68 -13.10
N LEU A 4 -1.55 23.44 -12.09
CA LEU A 4 -2.97 23.43 -11.67
C LEU A 4 -3.92 23.78 -12.82
N GLN A 5 -3.51 24.67 -13.72
CA GLN A 5 -4.32 25.06 -14.88
C GLN A 5 -4.52 23.90 -15.86
N GLU A 6 -3.45 23.18 -16.19
CA GLU A 6 -3.50 21.98 -17.04
C GLU A 6 -4.35 20.88 -16.37
N ALA A 7 -4.18 20.69 -15.06
CA ALA A 7 -4.95 19.74 -14.29
C ALA A 7 -6.45 20.06 -14.28
N SER A 8 -6.81 21.34 -14.11
CA SER A 8 -8.20 21.79 -14.10
C SER A 8 -8.92 21.58 -15.44
N THR A 9 -8.17 21.54 -16.54
CA THR A 9 -8.73 21.40 -17.88
C THR A 9 -9.18 19.97 -18.17
N ASN A 10 -8.52 18.96 -17.57
CA ASN A 10 -8.85 17.55 -17.83
C ASN A 10 -8.52 16.63 -16.65
N LEU A 11 -9.01 16.97 -15.46
CA LEU A 11 -8.78 16.20 -14.24
C LEU A 11 -9.21 14.71 -14.36
N PRO A 12 -10.36 14.35 -14.96
CA PRO A 12 -10.77 12.94 -15.06
C PRO A 12 -9.77 12.07 -15.83
N TYR A 13 -9.20 12.58 -16.92
CA TYR A 13 -8.17 11.87 -17.67
C TYR A 13 -6.89 11.68 -16.85
N ILE A 14 -6.49 12.72 -16.12
CA ILE A 14 -5.28 12.68 -15.29
C ILE A 14 -5.45 11.64 -14.18
N VAL A 15 -6.61 11.60 -13.51
CA VAL A 15 -6.94 10.56 -12.52
C VAL A 15 -6.83 9.16 -13.14
N ALA A 16 -7.42 8.96 -14.32
CA ALA A 16 -7.39 7.66 -15.00
C ALA A 16 -5.96 7.22 -15.35
N GLU A 17 -5.10 8.13 -15.81
CA GLU A 17 -3.70 7.82 -16.13
C GLU A 17 -2.86 7.57 -14.87
N THR A 18 -3.09 8.31 -13.77
CA THR A 18 -2.42 8.04 -12.48
C THR A 18 -2.72 6.64 -11.98
N ILE A 19 -4.00 6.22 -12.02
CA ILE A 19 -4.41 4.87 -11.60
C ILE A 19 -3.81 3.82 -12.53
N LYS A 20 -3.95 4.01 -13.85
CA LYS A 20 -3.55 3.03 -14.87
C LYS A 20 -2.05 2.75 -14.89
N ASN A 21 -1.24 3.80 -14.71
CA ASN A 21 0.21 3.67 -14.79
C ASN A 21 0.84 3.38 -13.42
N SER A 22 0.03 3.37 -12.34
CA SER A 22 0.51 3.26 -10.95
C SER A 22 1.64 4.24 -10.61
N ASP A 23 1.64 5.39 -11.30
CA ASP A 23 2.68 6.42 -11.21
C ASP A 23 2.16 7.64 -10.45
N GLU A 24 3.02 8.25 -9.66
CA GLU A 24 2.72 9.50 -8.97
C GLU A 24 2.57 10.65 -9.96
N THR A 25 1.47 11.39 -9.86
CA THR A 25 1.23 12.59 -10.67
C THR A 25 1.33 13.84 -9.82
N LEU A 26 2.32 14.68 -10.12
CA LEU A 26 2.53 15.95 -9.43
C LEU A 26 1.75 17.08 -10.11
N ILE A 27 0.92 17.77 -9.34
CA ILE A 27 0.23 19.01 -9.72
C ILE A 27 0.86 20.17 -8.95
N VAL A 28 1.40 21.14 -9.66
CA VAL A 28 2.18 22.26 -9.10
C VAL A 28 1.41 23.58 -9.29
N SER A 29 1.40 24.40 -8.24
CA SER A 29 0.91 25.77 -8.26
C SER A 29 1.84 26.69 -7.47
N ASP A 30 1.59 27.99 -7.54
CA ASP A 30 2.30 29.00 -6.72
C ASP A 30 2.03 28.83 -5.21
N GLU A 31 0.97 28.11 -4.85
CA GLU A 31 0.55 27.86 -3.46
C GLU A 31 1.10 26.54 -2.90
N GLY A 32 1.69 25.68 -3.75
CA GLY A 32 2.29 24.43 -3.33
C GLY A 32 2.20 23.31 -4.36
N VAL A 33 2.40 22.08 -3.89
CA VAL A 33 2.39 20.88 -4.73
C VAL A 33 1.43 19.86 -4.14
N VAL A 34 0.59 19.28 -5.00
CA VAL A 34 -0.25 18.13 -4.70
C VAL A 34 0.32 16.94 -5.44
N ILE A 35 0.51 15.83 -4.72
CA ILE A 35 0.89 14.55 -5.32
C ILE A 35 -0.37 13.68 -5.33
N MET A 36 -0.78 13.28 -6.52
CA MET A 36 -1.86 12.35 -6.72
C MET A 36 -1.28 10.96 -6.99
N ILE A 37 -1.76 9.97 -6.26
CA ILE A 37 -1.33 8.58 -6.35
C ILE A 37 -2.56 7.68 -6.38
N ASP A 38 -2.36 6.45 -6.85
CA ASP A 38 -3.39 5.43 -6.76
C ASP A 38 -3.76 5.12 -5.30
N LYS A 39 -5.04 4.79 -5.06
CA LYS A 39 -5.56 4.54 -3.71
C LYS A 39 -4.94 3.26 -3.13
N ASP A 40 -4.86 2.20 -3.91
CA ASP A 40 -4.38 0.91 -3.41
C ASP A 40 -2.87 1.04 -3.11
N TYR A 41 -2.13 1.76 -3.95
CA TYR A 41 -0.73 2.10 -3.67
C TYR A 41 -0.56 2.91 -2.37
N TRP A 42 -1.43 3.89 -2.12
CA TRP A 42 -1.41 4.63 -0.85
C TRP A 42 -1.68 3.72 0.36
N GLU A 43 -2.66 2.82 0.25
CA GLU A 43 -3.00 1.86 1.30
C GLU A 43 -1.84 0.90 1.58
N GLU A 44 -1.15 0.41 0.55
CA GLU A 44 0.07 -0.41 0.69
C GLU A 44 1.19 0.32 1.44
N ILE A 45 1.40 1.61 1.12
CA ILE A 45 2.37 2.45 1.84
C ILE A 45 1.97 2.58 3.31
N GLN A 46 0.70 2.88 3.59
CA GLN A 46 0.21 3.03 4.97
C GLN A 46 0.33 1.73 5.76
N GLU A 47 -0.01 0.59 5.17
CA GLU A 47 0.13 -0.72 5.79
C GLU A 47 1.60 -1.05 6.07
N THR A 48 2.47 -0.82 5.09
CA THR A 48 3.93 -1.03 5.24
C THR A 48 4.50 -0.17 6.37
N LEU A 49 4.14 1.12 6.43
CA LEU A 49 4.56 2.01 7.52
C LEU A 49 4.00 1.55 8.87
N GLY A 50 2.75 1.08 8.90
CA GLY A 50 2.13 0.49 10.08
C GLY A 50 2.90 -0.73 10.59
N LEU A 51 3.28 -1.63 9.68
CA LEU A 51 4.08 -2.81 9.98
C LEU A 51 5.49 -2.44 10.47
N LEU A 52 6.15 -1.47 9.85
CA LEU A 52 7.48 -1.00 10.28
C LEU A 52 7.46 -0.42 11.70
N ARG A 53 6.33 0.16 12.13
CA ARG A 53 6.16 0.65 13.49
C ARG A 53 5.93 -0.48 14.50
N ASP A 54 5.26 -1.57 14.10
CA ASP A 54 5.05 -2.75 14.94
C ASP A 54 6.16 -3.79 14.73
N GLN A 55 7.24 -3.63 15.50
CA GLN A 55 8.40 -4.52 15.43
C GLN A 55 8.06 -6.01 15.66
N LYS A 56 7.02 -6.31 16.45
CA LYS A 56 6.63 -7.69 16.73
C LYS A 56 5.97 -8.32 15.50
N SER A 57 5.03 -7.60 14.89
CA SER A 57 4.37 -8.04 13.66
C SER A 57 5.36 -8.15 12.50
N LEU A 58 6.29 -7.20 12.36
CA LEU A 58 7.36 -7.27 11.37
C LEU A 58 8.27 -8.49 11.57
N ALA A 59 8.71 -8.75 12.80
CA ALA A 59 9.54 -9.92 13.11
C ALA A 59 8.82 -11.23 12.79
N ALA A 60 7.53 -11.33 13.13
CA ALA A 60 6.71 -12.50 12.81
C ALA A 60 6.56 -12.69 11.29
N LEU A 61 6.36 -11.59 10.54
CA LEU A 61 6.26 -11.64 9.09
C LEU A 61 7.58 -12.13 8.44
N LEU A 62 8.71 -11.56 8.84
CA LEU A 62 10.04 -11.94 8.33
C LEU A 62 10.38 -13.40 8.64
N GLU A 63 10.09 -13.85 9.87
CA GLU A 63 10.27 -15.25 10.25
C GLU A 63 9.37 -16.19 9.42
N GLY A 64 8.13 -15.78 9.17
CA GLY A 64 7.22 -16.52 8.29
C GLY A 64 7.74 -16.66 6.86
N HIS A 65 8.33 -15.61 6.28
CA HIS A 65 9.00 -15.69 4.98
C HIS A 65 10.19 -16.65 5.03
N ARG A 66 11.07 -16.51 6.03
CA ARG A 66 12.24 -17.37 6.22
C ARG A 66 11.86 -18.86 6.31
N GLN A 67 10.80 -19.19 7.04
CA GLN A 67 10.31 -20.56 7.17
C GLN A 67 9.76 -21.09 5.84
N ARG A 68 8.98 -20.30 5.11
CA ARG A 68 8.47 -20.67 3.78
C ARG A 68 9.59 -20.96 2.78
N ASP A 69 10.63 -20.11 2.76
CA ASP A 69 11.78 -20.29 1.88
C ASP A 69 12.55 -21.60 2.18
N GLN A 70 12.45 -22.09 3.42
CA GLN A 70 13.03 -23.36 3.87
C GLN A 70 12.07 -24.54 3.72
N GLY A 71 10.86 -24.34 3.18
CA GLY A 71 9.82 -25.36 3.09
C GLY A 71 9.26 -25.80 4.44
N ILE A 72 9.51 -25.03 5.51
CA ILE A 72 9.01 -25.31 6.85
C ILE A 72 7.56 -24.84 6.91
N ILE A 73 6.67 -25.77 7.28
CA ILE A 73 5.27 -25.45 7.58
C ILE A 73 5.20 -25.23 9.09
N PRO A 74 4.99 -23.99 9.57
CA PRO A 74 4.85 -23.74 10.99
C PRO A 74 3.67 -24.50 11.58
N SER A 75 3.85 -25.02 12.79
CA SER A 75 2.74 -25.58 13.57
C SER A 75 1.80 -24.45 13.97
N GLY A 76 0.73 -24.27 13.20
CA GLY A 76 -0.36 -23.34 13.49
C GLY A 76 -1.50 -24.03 14.23
N LYS A 77 -2.41 -23.22 14.77
CA LYS A 77 -3.72 -23.73 15.18
C LYS A 77 -4.56 -24.01 13.93
N THR A 78 -5.31 -25.10 13.94
CA THR A 78 -6.32 -25.41 12.93
C THR A 78 -7.47 -24.40 13.00
N ILE A 79 -8.27 -24.33 11.92
CA ILE A 79 -9.47 -23.47 11.88
C ILE A 79 -10.39 -23.81 13.07
N ASP A 80 -10.62 -25.10 13.32
CA ASP A 80 -11.44 -25.57 14.43
C ASP A 80 -10.87 -25.18 15.80
N GLU A 81 -9.55 -25.14 15.97
CA GLU A 81 -8.93 -24.70 17.24
C GLU A 81 -9.04 -23.19 17.48
N VAL A 82 -9.30 -22.38 16.43
CA VAL A 82 -9.38 -20.92 16.51
C VAL A 82 -10.82 -20.43 16.56
N PHE A 83 -11.75 -21.14 15.93
CA PHE A 83 -13.12 -20.66 15.68
C PHE A 83 -14.22 -21.62 16.18
N ASN A 84 -13.91 -22.60 17.04
CA ASN A 84 -14.93 -23.54 17.55
C ASN A 84 -16.01 -22.90 18.45
N ASP A 85 -15.82 -21.66 18.87
CA ASP A 85 -16.72 -20.93 19.77
C ASP A 85 -17.54 -19.84 19.07
N LEU A 86 -17.46 -19.74 17.73
CA LEU A 86 -18.27 -18.85 16.90
C LEU A 86 -19.60 -19.45 16.45
#